data_AF-A0A6A3F5X1-F1
#
_entry.id   AF-A0A6A3F5X1-F1
#
_cell.length_a   1.000
_cell.length_b   1.000
_cell.length_c   1.000
_cell.angle_alpha   90.00
_cell.angle_beta   90.00
_cell.angle_gamma   90.00
#
_symmetry.space_group_name_H-M   'P 1'
#
loop_
_entity.id
_entity.type
_entity.pdbx_description
1 polymer ?
#
loop_
_entity_poly.entity_id
_entity_poly.type
_entity_poly.pdbx_seq_one_letter_code
_entity_poly.pdbx_strand_id
1 'polypeptide(L)'
;MRIRTKGVAMMVFFRTLSRKTATIECTSTDTVGYIKARIEAKEGIPPEDQRLTYAGKQLRGDLPLSFYNIRNESTLHLSARVLGGFTIPPRTFADVSDGSILTAVEFSPDAPEWRWCSQGLNIEGRCLNRNCRAFRRMIIDRKKFEVFNLIRDDNVRCPICKTNVKLITCGLYDCCWRFEGVKANTRMCSSSPWEEARGYVYHRFDADENNGSVEWTSLVITTKPPTEAVAAWLMLSTESVGVSEGDTCSICWSPFGSPVKRLTTTLCGHSFHRACSQKWSASCKHNNTEPSCPICRRTF
;
A
#
# COMPACT_ATOMS: atom_id res chain seq x y z
N MET A 1 -46.07 -3.28 -2.86
CA MET A 1 -45.45 -3.48 -1.53
C MET A 1 -45.13 -4.97 -1.39
N ARG A 2 -43.89 -5.40 -1.65
CA ARG A 2 -43.51 -6.82 -1.48
C ARG A 2 -42.99 -7.02 -0.06
N ILE A 3 -43.77 -7.71 0.76
CA ILE A 3 -43.40 -8.08 2.13
C ILE A 3 -42.33 -9.19 2.03
N ARG A 4 -41.09 -8.88 2.39
CA ARG A 4 -40.05 -9.88 2.64
C ARG A 4 -40.33 -10.49 4.02
N THR A 5 -40.89 -11.69 4.05
CA THR A 5 -40.88 -12.53 5.24
C THR A 5 -39.42 -12.76 5.65
N LYS A 6 -38.99 -12.25 6.81
CA LYS A 6 -37.64 -12.51 7.35
C LYS A 6 -37.54 -14.01 7.65
N GLY A 7 -36.77 -14.73 6.85
CA GLY A 7 -36.37 -16.11 7.16
C GLY A 7 -35.57 -16.15 8.46
N VAL A 8 -35.48 -17.33 9.07
CA VAL A 8 -34.68 -17.56 10.29
C VAL A 8 -33.22 -17.18 10.01
N ALA A 9 -32.68 -16.28 10.83
CA ALA A 9 -31.28 -15.86 10.75
C ALA A 9 -30.36 -17.03 11.16
N MET A 10 -29.32 -17.28 10.37
CA MET A 10 -28.31 -18.30 10.59
C MET A 10 -26.91 -17.70 10.41
N MET A 11 -25.93 -18.28 11.11
CA MET A 11 -24.53 -17.91 11.00
C MET A 11 -23.79 -18.95 10.18
N VAL A 12 -22.93 -18.50 9.27
CA VAL A 12 -22.00 -19.37 8.55
C VAL A 12 -20.57 -18.88 8.77
N PHE A 13 -19.64 -19.81 8.84
CA PHE A 13 -18.22 -19.52 8.99
C PHE A 13 -17.54 -19.60 7.62
N PHE A 14 -16.50 -18.80 7.40
CA PHE A 14 -15.57 -19.03 6.32
C PHE A 14 -14.14 -19.06 6.85
N ARG A 15 -13.32 -19.95 6.26
CA ARG A 15 -11.90 -20.11 6.59
C ARG A 15 -11.03 -19.79 5.40
N THR A 16 -10.02 -18.95 5.62
CA THR A 16 -9.02 -18.56 4.61
C THR A 16 -7.85 -19.55 4.57
N LEU A 17 -7.01 -19.45 3.53
CA LEU A 17 -5.77 -20.23 3.40
C LEU A 17 -4.76 -19.92 4.52
N SER A 18 -4.79 -18.71 5.08
CA SER A 18 -4.00 -18.32 6.27
C SER A 18 -4.56 -18.86 7.59
N ARG A 19 -5.53 -19.80 7.53
CA ARG A 19 -6.21 -20.41 8.67
C ARG A 19 -7.02 -19.44 9.55
N LYS A 20 -7.23 -18.20 9.11
CA LYS A 20 -8.15 -17.25 9.75
C LYS A 20 -9.58 -17.70 9.53
N THR A 21 -10.41 -17.66 10.58
CA THR A 21 -11.84 -18.02 10.51
C THR A 21 -12.68 -16.81 10.91
N ALA A 22 -13.73 -16.51 10.14
CA ALA A 22 -14.64 -15.39 10.40
C ALA A 22 -16.10 -15.78 10.12
N THR A 23 -17.05 -15.01 10.67
CA THR A 23 -18.49 -15.29 10.61
C THR A 23 -19.26 -14.32 9.71
N ILE A 24 -20.33 -14.84 9.11
CA ILE A 24 -21.31 -14.10 8.31
C ILE A 24 -22.72 -14.46 8.76
N GLU A 25 -23.53 -13.44 9.02
CA GLU A 25 -24.96 -13.57 9.29
C GLU A 25 -25.74 -13.57 7.96
N CYS A 26 -26.60 -14.56 7.79
CA CYS A 26 -27.37 -14.77 6.57
C CYS A 26 -28.65 -15.57 6.83
N THR A 27 -29.43 -15.84 5.79
CA THR A 27 -30.60 -16.71 5.80
C THR A 27 -30.40 -17.84 4.80
N SER A 28 -31.10 -18.97 4.97
CA SER A 28 -30.99 -20.12 4.05
C SER A 28 -31.39 -19.79 2.60
N THR A 29 -32.21 -18.76 2.42
CA THR A 29 -32.65 -18.25 1.11
C THR A 29 -31.68 -17.27 0.47
N ASP A 30 -30.68 -16.77 1.20
CA ASP A 30 -29.67 -15.87 0.62
C ASP A 30 -28.81 -16.62 -0.40
N THR A 31 -28.37 -15.90 -1.42
CA THR A 31 -27.51 -16.45 -2.47
C THR A 31 -26.06 -16.51 -2.03
N VAL A 32 -25.29 -17.41 -2.64
CA VAL A 32 -23.84 -17.43 -2.48
C VAL A 32 -23.23 -16.09 -2.92
N GLY A 33 -23.80 -15.41 -3.92
CA GLY A 33 -23.40 -14.05 -4.31
C GLY A 33 -23.51 -13.04 -3.17
N TYR A 34 -24.57 -13.12 -2.36
CA TYR A 34 -24.71 -12.30 -1.15
C TYR A 34 -23.61 -12.61 -0.12
N ILE A 35 -23.29 -13.89 0.10
CA ILE A 35 -22.18 -14.28 0.99
C ILE A 35 -20.85 -13.73 0.48
N LYS A 36 -20.59 -13.81 -0.82
CA LYS A 36 -19.38 -13.26 -1.42
C LYS A 36 -19.24 -11.76 -1.20
N ALA A 37 -20.32 -10.98 -1.37
CA ALA A 37 -20.31 -9.55 -1.07
C ALA A 37 -20.02 -9.25 0.41
N ARG A 38 -20.49 -10.10 1.34
CA ARG A 38 -20.15 -9.97 2.77
C ARG A 38 -18.69 -10.29 3.08
N ILE A 39 -18.10 -11.24 2.36
CA ILE A 39 -16.66 -11.54 2.46
C ILE A 39 -15.83 -10.39 1.90
N GLU A 40 -16.23 -9.79 0.78
CA GLU A 40 -15.55 -8.62 0.21
C GLU A 40 -15.48 -7.48 1.23
N ALA A 41 -16.59 -7.17 1.91
CA ALA A 41 -16.61 -6.14 2.95
C ALA A 41 -15.71 -6.44 4.15
N LYS A 42 -15.34 -7.71 4.41
CA LYS A 42 -14.52 -8.14 5.55
C LYS A 42 -13.04 -8.35 5.19
N GLU A 43 -12.76 -8.91 4.03
CA GLU A 43 -11.42 -9.31 3.60
C GLU A 43 -10.90 -8.52 2.38
N GLY A 44 -11.74 -7.67 1.76
CA GLY A 44 -11.35 -6.83 0.62
C GLY A 44 -11.19 -7.55 -0.71
N ILE A 45 -11.64 -8.80 -0.83
CA ILE A 45 -11.49 -9.62 -2.05
C ILE A 45 -12.74 -9.49 -2.92
N PRO A 46 -12.65 -9.08 -4.19
CA PRO A 46 -13.82 -8.97 -5.08
C PRO A 46 -14.61 -10.29 -5.23
N PRO A 47 -15.95 -10.27 -5.35
CA PRO A 47 -16.79 -11.49 -5.43
C PRO A 47 -16.43 -12.45 -6.57
N GLU A 48 -15.95 -11.92 -7.70
CA GLU A 48 -15.47 -12.65 -8.87
C GLU A 48 -14.21 -13.49 -8.59
N ASP A 49 -13.35 -13.00 -7.69
CA ASP A 49 -12.06 -13.61 -7.34
C ASP A 49 -12.18 -14.59 -6.16
N GLN A 50 -13.32 -14.57 -5.47
CA GLN A 50 -13.62 -15.50 -4.40
C GLN A 50 -14.06 -16.86 -4.94
N ARG A 51 -13.33 -17.92 -4.58
CA ARG A 51 -13.74 -19.31 -4.77
C ARG A 51 -14.11 -19.93 -3.43
N LEU A 52 -15.41 -20.01 -3.18
CA LEU A 52 -15.99 -20.68 -2.02
C LEU A 52 -16.24 -22.15 -2.33
N THR A 53 -15.84 -23.02 -1.41
CA THR A 53 -16.04 -24.46 -1.48
C THR A 53 -16.68 -24.97 -0.20
N TYR A 54 -17.66 -25.87 -0.32
CA TYR A 54 -18.30 -26.56 0.81
C TYR A 54 -18.50 -28.03 0.46
N ALA A 55 -18.15 -28.94 1.38
CA ALA A 55 -18.22 -30.40 1.16
C ALA A 55 -17.59 -30.85 -0.18
N GLY A 56 -16.44 -30.25 -0.54
CA GLY A 56 -15.75 -30.54 -1.81
C GLY A 56 -16.39 -29.93 -3.07
N LYS A 57 -17.53 -29.25 -2.97
CA LYS A 57 -18.22 -28.60 -4.09
C LYS A 57 -17.95 -27.10 -4.12
N GLN A 58 -17.58 -26.59 -5.29
CA GLN A 58 -17.48 -25.16 -5.52
C GLN A 58 -18.88 -24.53 -5.60
N LEU A 59 -19.07 -23.43 -4.87
CA LEU A 59 -20.32 -22.71 -4.79
C LEU A 59 -20.46 -21.72 -5.96
N ARG A 60 -21.64 -21.65 -6.57
CA ARG A 60 -21.98 -20.72 -7.65
C ARG A 60 -22.84 -19.58 -7.10
N GLY A 61 -22.57 -18.36 -7.56
CA GLY A 61 -23.12 -17.13 -6.97
C GLY A 61 -24.62 -16.93 -7.13
N ASP A 62 -25.21 -17.56 -8.15
CA ASP A 62 -26.62 -17.48 -8.54
C ASP A 62 -27.55 -18.36 -7.70
N LEU A 63 -26.99 -19.33 -6.96
CA LEU A 63 -27.78 -20.31 -6.21
C LEU A 63 -27.88 -19.94 -4.71
N PRO A 64 -29.00 -20.25 -4.05
CA PRO A 64 -29.19 -20.03 -2.62
C PRO A 64 -28.36 -21.01 -1.76
N LEU A 65 -28.08 -20.64 -0.51
CA LEU A 65 -27.35 -21.50 0.42
C LEU A 65 -28.05 -22.83 0.69
N SER A 66 -29.39 -22.81 0.73
CA SER A 66 -30.21 -24.01 0.87
C SER A 66 -30.00 -25.03 -0.25
N PHE A 67 -29.68 -24.59 -1.48
CA PHE A 67 -29.40 -25.49 -2.61
C PHE A 67 -28.16 -26.36 -2.34
N TYR A 68 -27.17 -25.80 -1.65
CA TYR A 68 -25.95 -26.52 -1.25
C TYR A 68 -26.08 -27.21 0.11
N ASN A 69 -27.29 -27.22 0.69
CA ASN A 69 -27.56 -27.77 2.00
C ASN A 69 -26.69 -27.15 3.11
N ILE A 70 -26.30 -25.88 2.93
CA ILE A 70 -25.51 -25.11 3.91
C ILE A 70 -26.44 -24.72 5.05
N ARG A 71 -26.06 -25.10 6.27
CA ARG A 71 -26.85 -24.90 7.49
C ARG A 71 -26.16 -23.90 8.43
N ASN A 72 -26.87 -23.55 9.50
CA ASN A 72 -26.28 -22.82 10.61
C ASN A 72 -24.96 -23.50 11.05
N GLU A 73 -23.96 -22.68 11.33
CA GLU A 73 -22.60 -23.05 11.75
C GLU A 73 -21.78 -23.86 10.73
N SER A 74 -22.23 -23.95 9.48
CA SER A 74 -21.44 -24.55 8.41
C SER A 74 -20.18 -23.73 8.12
N THR A 75 -19.06 -24.40 7.87
CA THR A 75 -17.79 -23.76 7.50
C THR A 75 -17.53 -23.88 6.00
N LEU A 76 -17.40 -22.73 5.34
CA LEU A 76 -17.03 -22.60 3.94
C LEU A 76 -15.51 -22.40 3.83
N HIS A 77 -14.89 -23.02 2.82
CA HIS A 77 -13.48 -22.80 2.52
C HIS A 77 -13.34 -21.73 1.46
N LEU A 78 -12.67 -20.63 1.79
CA LEU A 78 -12.33 -19.57 0.86
C LEU A 78 -10.93 -19.83 0.29
N SER A 79 -10.89 -20.08 -1.01
CA SER A 79 -9.68 -20.01 -1.83
C SER A 79 -9.80 -18.79 -2.74
N ALA A 80 -8.79 -17.95 -2.82
CA ALA A 80 -8.72 -16.97 -3.90
C ALA A 80 -8.32 -17.71 -5.18
N ARG A 81 -8.84 -17.32 -6.34
CA ARG A 81 -8.17 -17.68 -7.60
C ARG A 81 -6.83 -16.96 -7.61
N VAL A 82 -5.76 -17.69 -7.33
CA VAL A 82 -4.40 -17.20 -7.58
C VAL A 82 -4.16 -17.38 -9.07
N LEU A 83 -4.55 -16.38 -9.87
CA LEU A 83 -3.73 -16.04 -11.01
C LEU A 83 -2.40 -15.54 -10.42
N GLY A 84 -1.28 -16.04 -10.93
CA GLY A 84 0.02 -15.47 -10.58
C GLY A 84 -0.02 -13.95 -10.76
N GLY A 85 0.29 -13.21 -9.69
CA GLY A 85 0.24 -11.76 -9.65
C GLY A 85 -1.09 -11.23 -9.12
N PHE A 86 -1.06 -10.68 -7.91
CA PHE A 86 -1.99 -9.61 -7.53
C PHE A 86 -1.82 -8.46 -8.52
N THR A 87 -2.55 -8.47 -9.64
CA THR A 87 -2.79 -7.26 -10.41
C THR A 87 -3.95 -6.55 -9.73
N ILE A 88 -3.63 -5.77 -8.69
CA ILE A 88 -4.45 -4.59 -8.39
C ILE A 88 -4.65 -3.91 -9.75
N PRO A 89 -5.89 -3.66 -10.22
CA PRO A 89 -6.07 -2.95 -11.49
C PRO A 89 -5.24 -1.69 -11.39
N PRO A 90 -4.34 -1.42 -12.36
CA PRO A 90 -3.40 -0.32 -12.25
C PRO A 90 -4.18 0.94 -11.95
N ARG A 91 -3.81 1.63 -10.87
CA ARG A 91 -4.40 2.93 -10.58
C ARG A 91 -3.67 3.93 -11.44
N THR A 92 -4.43 4.66 -12.24
CA THR A 92 -3.94 5.84 -12.94
C THR A 92 -3.63 6.91 -11.90
N PHE A 93 -2.40 7.40 -11.89
CA PHE A 93 -1.93 8.47 -11.01
C PHE A 93 -0.98 9.38 -11.79
N ALA A 94 -0.71 10.57 -11.27
CA ALA A 94 0.27 11.48 -11.85
C ALA A 94 1.62 10.77 -12.10
N ASP A 95 2.25 11.04 -13.24
CA ASP A 95 3.58 10.56 -13.54
C ASP A 95 4.62 11.37 -12.76
N VAL A 96 4.88 10.96 -11.52
CA VAL A 96 5.85 11.63 -10.66
C VAL A 96 7.29 11.57 -11.20
N SER A 97 7.55 10.77 -12.24
CA SER A 97 8.84 10.75 -12.94
C SER A 97 9.00 11.90 -13.94
N ASP A 98 7.91 12.56 -14.30
CA ASP A 98 7.91 13.74 -15.14
C ASP A 98 7.98 14.99 -14.26
N GLY A 99 9.17 15.61 -14.19
CA GLY A 99 9.35 16.85 -13.43
C GLY A 99 8.52 18.03 -13.98
N SER A 100 8.00 17.96 -15.20
CA SER A 100 7.23 19.05 -15.81
C SER A 100 5.82 19.21 -15.22
N ILE A 101 5.28 18.17 -14.58
CA ILE A 101 3.95 18.20 -13.96
C ILE A 101 3.99 18.59 -12.47
N LEU A 102 5.19 18.80 -11.90
CA LEU A 102 5.35 19.30 -10.54
C LEU A 102 5.18 20.82 -10.54
N THR A 103 4.05 21.28 -10.01
CA THR A 103 3.68 22.70 -10.02
C THR A 103 3.76 23.29 -8.62
N ALA A 104 4.26 24.52 -8.51
CA ALA A 104 4.23 25.28 -7.26
C ALA A 104 2.91 26.03 -7.14
N VAL A 105 2.17 25.79 -6.06
CA VAL A 105 0.86 26.40 -5.76
C VAL A 105 0.99 27.27 -4.51
N GLU A 106 0.55 28.51 -4.58
CA GLU A 106 0.54 29.41 -3.43
C GLU A 106 -0.53 29.02 -2.39
N PHE A 107 -0.22 29.23 -1.12
CA PHE A 107 -1.17 28.96 -0.04
C PHE A 107 -2.30 29.99 -0.03
N SER A 108 -3.53 29.47 0.07
CA SER A 108 -4.69 30.33 0.28
C SER A 108 -4.92 30.55 1.79
N PRO A 109 -5.02 31.81 2.25
CA PRO A 109 -5.32 32.10 3.66
C PRO A 109 -6.74 31.66 4.06
N ASP A 110 -7.65 31.58 3.09
CA ASP A 110 -9.06 31.20 3.29
C ASP A 110 -9.31 29.69 3.06
N ALA A 111 -8.24 28.88 3.08
CA ALA A 111 -8.36 27.45 2.86
C ALA A 111 -9.22 26.78 3.97
N PRO A 112 -10.28 26.04 3.61
CA PRO A 112 -11.09 25.34 4.60
C PRO A 112 -10.28 24.26 5.30
N GLU A 113 -10.67 23.87 6.52
CA GLU A 113 -9.84 22.99 7.36
C GLU A 113 -9.55 21.60 6.75
N TRP A 114 -10.40 21.11 5.84
CA TRP A 114 -10.19 19.85 5.12
C TRP A 114 -9.17 19.97 3.98
N ARG A 115 -8.67 21.18 3.72
CA ARG A 115 -7.61 21.52 2.77
C ARG A 115 -6.32 21.95 3.47
N TRP A 116 -6.22 21.84 4.79
CA TRP A 116 -4.95 22.12 5.49
C TRP A 116 -3.93 21.03 5.19
N CYS A 117 -2.74 21.45 4.76
CA CYS A 117 -1.58 20.59 4.58
C CYS A 117 -0.65 20.63 5.81
N SER A 118 0.36 19.79 5.82
CA SER A 118 1.48 19.83 6.77
C SER A 118 2.81 19.68 6.02
N GLN A 119 3.92 19.93 6.71
CA GLN A 119 5.24 19.58 6.16
C GLN A 119 5.29 18.08 5.83
N GLY A 120 6.02 17.72 4.77
CA GLY A 120 6.10 16.36 4.25
C GLY A 120 5.05 16.05 3.17
N LEU A 121 4.64 14.78 3.12
CA LEU A 121 3.69 14.26 2.15
C LEU A 121 2.23 14.57 2.53
N ASN A 122 1.48 15.05 1.54
CA ASN A 122 0.06 15.38 1.64
C ASN A 122 -0.70 14.70 0.49
N ILE A 123 -1.70 13.89 0.80
CA ILE A 123 -2.47 13.15 -0.20
C ILE A 123 -3.77 13.89 -0.50
N GLU A 124 -3.98 14.22 -1.76
CA GLU A 124 -5.21 14.84 -2.23
C GLU A 124 -6.24 13.78 -2.64
N GLY A 125 -7.46 13.95 -2.15
CA GLY A 125 -8.57 13.08 -2.53
C GLY A 125 -9.90 13.79 -2.48
N ARG A 126 -10.97 13.06 -2.79
CA ARG A 126 -12.35 13.55 -2.76
C ARG A 126 -13.17 12.74 -1.77
N CYS A 127 -13.82 13.42 -0.83
CA CYS A 127 -14.66 12.74 0.16
C CYS A 127 -15.93 12.16 -0.47
N LEU A 128 -16.26 10.91 -0.12
CA LEU A 128 -17.43 10.20 -0.65
C LEU A 128 -18.60 10.11 0.34
N ASN A 129 -18.40 10.53 1.60
CA ASN A 129 -19.44 10.50 2.62
C ASN A 129 -20.44 11.65 2.42
N ARG A 130 -21.69 11.33 2.06
CA ARG A 130 -22.77 12.30 1.81
C ARG A 130 -23.10 13.19 3.01
N ASN A 131 -22.83 12.71 4.23
CA ASN A 131 -23.10 13.44 5.47
C ASN A 131 -21.91 14.30 5.91
N CYS A 132 -20.79 14.27 5.17
CA CYS A 132 -19.62 15.08 5.47
C CYS A 132 -19.76 16.47 4.84
N ARG A 133 -19.43 17.53 5.57
CA ARG A 133 -19.31 18.90 5.02
C ARG A 133 -18.29 19.02 3.88
N ALA A 134 -17.37 18.07 3.77
CA ALA A 134 -16.41 17.97 2.67
C ALA A 134 -16.89 17.03 1.53
N PHE A 135 -18.15 16.57 1.54
CA PHE A 135 -18.68 15.67 0.51
C PHE A 135 -18.43 16.21 -0.90
N ARG A 136 -17.84 15.37 -1.75
CA ARG A 136 -17.43 15.70 -3.14
C ARG A 136 -16.43 16.87 -3.26
N ARG A 137 -15.95 17.46 -2.17
CA ARG A 137 -14.89 18.47 -2.15
C ARG A 137 -13.54 17.78 -2.10
N MET A 138 -12.53 18.48 -2.62
CA MET A 138 -11.14 18.05 -2.48
C MET A 138 -10.74 18.21 -1.02
N ILE A 139 -10.11 17.17 -0.47
CA ILE A 139 -9.55 17.13 0.87
C ILE A 139 -8.06 16.77 0.82
N ILE A 140 -7.34 17.11 1.88
CA ILE A 140 -5.95 16.69 2.10
C ILE A 140 -5.86 15.79 3.31
N ASP A 141 -5.31 14.59 3.12
CA ASP A 141 -4.87 13.71 4.20
C ASP A 141 -3.36 13.89 4.41
N ARG A 142 -2.97 14.19 5.65
CA ARG A 142 -1.63 14.65 6.00
C ARG A 142 -0.80 13.46 6.48
N LYS A 143 0.10 12.95 5.62
CA LYS A 143 0.98 11.82 5.95
C LYS A 143 2.29 12.27 6.59
N LYS A 144 2.65 13.54 6.47
CA LYS A 144 3.88 14.10 7.04
C LYS A 144 5.12 13.36 6.50
N PHE A 145 6.10 13.04 7.35
CA PHE A 145 7.36 12.40 6.98
C PHE A 145 7.25 10.86 6.95
N GLU A 146 6.27 10.34 6.22
CA GLU A 146 6.03 8.90 6.09
C GLU A 146 6.49 8.36 4.74
N VAL A 147 6.76 7.06 4.70
CA VAL A 147 6.84 6.27 3.47
C VAL A 147 5.43 5.84 3.11
N PHE A 148 4.99 6.14 1.90
CA PHE A 148 3.61 5.89 1.48
C PHE A 148 3.54 5.25 0.10
N ASN A 149 2.85 4.13 -0.02
CA ASN A 149 2.57 3.50 -1.30
C ASN A 149 1.22 3.96 -1.84
N LEU A 150 1.23 4.90 -2.79
CA LEU A 150 0.04 5.50 -3.41
C LEU A 150 -0.89 4.50 -4.11
N ILE A 151 -0.38 3.29 -4.44
CA ILE A 151 -1.14 2.26 -5.16
C ILE A 151 -1.67 1.19 -4.21
N ARG A 152 -0.87 0.80 -3.22
CA ARG A 152 -1.15 -0.33 -2.32
C ARG A 152 -1.78 0.10 -0.99
N ASP A 153 -1.47 1.29 -0.50
CA ASP A 153 -1.96 1.76 0.78
C ASP A 153 -3.33 2.41 0.59
N ASP A 154 -4.34 1.89 1.29
CA ASP A 154 -5.73 2.34 1.21
C ASP A 154 -6.16 3.16 2.43
N ASN A 155 -5.25 3.42 3.36
CA ASN A 155 -5.48 4.08 4.64
C ASN A 155 -5.63 5.61 4.53
N VAL A 156 -5.99 6.13 3.34
CA VAL A 156 -6.24 7.56 3.14
C VAL A 156 -7.66 7.87 3.60
N ARG A 157 -7.77 8.85 4.50
CA ARG A 157 -9.03 9.16 5.18
C ARG A 157 -9.36 10.64 5.08
N CYS A 158 -10.66 10.93 4.98
CA CYS A 158 -11.13 12.31 5.03
C CYS A 158 -10.79 12.91 6.41
N PRO A 159 -10.15 14.09 6.51
CA PRO A 159 -9.78 14.68 7.78
C PRO A 159 -10.99 15.01 8.67
N ILE A 160 -12.16 15.22 8.07
CA ILE A 160 -13.41 15.54 8.78
C ILE A 160 -14.13 14.29 9.27
N CYS A 161 -14.56 13.42 8.35
CA CYS A 161 -15.44 12.30 8.68
C CYS A 161 -14.73 10.96 8.84
N LYS A 162 -13.40 10.92 8.63
CA LYS A 162 -12.54 9.74 8.77
C LYS A 162 -12.92 8.54 7.89
N THR A 163 -13.78 8.72 6.89
CA THR A 163 -14.09 7.66 5.90
C THR A 163 -13.09 7.67 4.74
N ASN A 164 -13.09 6.60 3.96
CA ASN A 164 -12.29 6.47 2.75
C ASN A 164 -12.62 7.59 1.74
N VAL A 165 -11.62 7.94 0.94
CA VAL A 165 -11.71 8.99 -0.09
C VAL A 165 -11.30 8.42 -1.44
N LYS A 166 -11.80 9.02 -2.52
CA LYS A 166 -11.26 8.77 -3.86
C LYS A 166 -9.94 9.53 -4.00
N LEU A 167 -8.84 8.82 -4.22
CA LEU A 167 -7.53 9.45 -4.46
C LEU A 167 -7.51 10.21 -5.78
N ILE A 168 -6.76 11.32 -5.81
CA ILE A 168 -6.58 12.14 -7.02
C ILE A 168 -5.09 12.32 -7.28
N THR A 169 -4.38 12.98 -6.38
CA THR A 169 -2.95 13.27 -6.52
C THR A 169 -2.29 13.40 -5.14
N CYS A 170 -1.04 13.82 -5.10
CA CYS A 170 -0.34 14.19 -3.88
C CYS A 170 0.42 15.50 -4.07
N GLY A 171 0.86 16.06 -2.96
CA GLY A 171 1.78 17.18 -2.96
C GLY A 171 2.67 17.19 -1.73
N LEU A 172 3.66 18.06 -1.80
CA LEU A 172 4.82 18.12 -0.92
C LEU A 172 4.95 19.54 -0.39
N TYR A 173 5.34 19.66 0.87
CA TYR A 173 5.60 20.96 1.49
C TYR A 173 6.76 20.85 2.46
N ASP A 174 7.76 21.71 2.28
CA ASP A 174 8.92 21.87 3.16
C ASP A 174 9.55 20.54 3.61
N CYS A 175 9.95 19.74 2.62
CA CYS A 175 10.53 18.42 2.85
C CYS A 175 11.55 18.02 1.78
N CYS A 176 12.42 17.08 2.13
CA CYS A 176 13.15 16.30 1.13
C CYS A 176 12.29 15.09 0.75
N TRP A 177 12.26 14.75 -0.54
CA TRP A 177 11.44 13.66 -1.04
C TRP A 177 12.14 12.87 -2.14
N ARG A 178 11.67 11.64 -2.38
CA ARG A 178 11.99 10.84 -3.56
C ARG A 178 10.87 9.84 -3.85
N PHE A 179 10.87 9.26 -5.04
CA PHE A 179 9.95 8.16 -5.35
C PHE A 179 10.65 6.91 -5.87
N GLU A 180 9.97 5.77 -5.69
CA GLU A 180 10.30 4.47 -6.28
C GLU A 180 9.00 3.88 -6.87
N GLY A 181 8.94 3.72 -8.19
CA GLY A 181 7.73 3.33 -8.90
C GLY A 181 7.96 2.27 -9.97
N VAL A 182 6.91 1.51 -10.30
CA VAL A 182 6.89 0.52 -11.37
C VAL A 182 5.69 0.79 -12.28
N LYS A 183 5.97 1.19 -13.53
CA LYS A 183 4.92 1.45 -14.53
C LYS A 183 4.31 0.13 -15.01
N ALA A 184 2.98 0.08 -15.14
CA ALA A 184 2.24 -1.15 -15.42
C ALA A 184 2.50 -1.69 -16.85
N ASN A 185 2.57 -0.78 -17.81
CA ASN A 185 2.73 -1.09 -19.23
C ASN A 185 4.13 -1.65 -19.56
N THR A 186 5.19 -1.07 -19.00
CA THR A 186 6.58 -1.45 -19.31
C THR A 186 7.20 -2.37 -18.27
N ARG A 187 6.60 -2.47 -17.07
CA ARG A 187 7.22 -3.06 -15.86
C ARG A 187 8.59 -2.48 -15.53
N MET A 188 8.92 -1.30 -16.07
CA MET A 188 10.17 -0.63 -15.76
C MET A 188 10.10 -0.03 -14.36
N CYS A 189 11.13 -0.32 -13.57
CA CYS A 189 11.36 0.35 -12.31
C CYS A 189 11.97 1.73 -12.58
N SER A 190 11.40 2.76 -11.98
CA SER A 190 11.87 4.14 -12.02
C SER A 190 12.05 4.65 -10.61
N SER A 191 13.11 5.40 -10.36
CA SER A 191 13.37 6.04 -9.07
C SER A 191 14.01 7.41 -9.26
N SER A 192 13.67 8.38 -8.41
CA SER A 192 14.35 9.67 -8.39
C SER A 192 15.52 9.69 -7.39
N PRO A 193 16.50 10.59 -7.59
CA PRO A 193 17.34 11.04 -6.48
C PRO A 193 16.50 11.74 -5.41
N TRP A 194 17.14 12.12 -4.29
CA TRP A 194 16.50 13.01 -3.32
C TRP A 194 16.37 14.41 -3.89
N GLU A 195 15.16 14.94 -3.82
CA GLU A 195 14.80 16.29 -4.26
C GLU A 195 14.25 17.10 -3.08
N GLU A 196 14.22 18.41 -3.24
CA GLU A 196 13.80 19.34 -2.20
C GLU A 196 12.54 20.11 -2.61
N ALA A 197 11.47 19.94 -1.85
CA ALA A 197 10.26 20.74 -1.96
C ALA A 197 10.34 21.87 -0.94
N ARG A 198 11.15 22.90 -1.23
CA ARG A 198 11.32 24.08 -0.36
C ARG A 198 10.50 25.28 -0.84
N GLY A 199 10.50 26.32 -0.01
CA GLY A 199 9.77 27.55 -0.23
C GLY A 199 8.40 27.51 0.43
N TYR A 200 7.82 28.69 0.69
CA TYR A 200 6.49 28.82 1.27
C TYR A 200 5.41 28.59 0.19
N VAL A 201 5.50 27.44 -0.48
CA VAL A 201 4.63 27.02 -1.59
C VAL A 201 4.33 25.54 -1.48
N TYR A 202 3.18 25.12 -2.02
CA TYR A 202 2.76 23.73 -2.08
C TYR A 202 3.14 23.12 -3.42
N HIS A 203 4.03 22.13 -3.43
CA HIS A 203 4.48 21.45 -4.64
C HIS A 203 3.51 20.31 -4.98
N ARG A 204 2.68 20.48 -6.01
CA ARG A 204 1.59 19.58 -6.38
C ARG A 204 1.88 18.90 -7.71
N PHE A 205 1.70 17.58 -7.76
CA PHE A 205 1.72 16.86 -9.04
C PHE A 205 0.38 17.08 -9.76
N ASP A 206 0.38 17.92 -10.79
CA ASP A 206 -0.83 18.28 -11.53
C ASP A 206 -0.94 17.39 -12.77
N ALA A 207 -1.65 16.27 -12.62
CA ALA A 207 -2.02 15.41 -13.74
C ALA A 207 -3.53 15.53 -13.98
N ASP A 208 -3.89 15.70 -15.25
CA ASP A 208 -5.28 15.67 -15.70
C ASP A 208 -5.59 14.36 -16.43
N GLU A 209 -6.85 14.16 -16.82
CA GLU A 209 -7.28 12.94 -17.52
C GLU A 209 -6.68 12.80 -18.94
N ASN A 210 -6.07 13.87 -19.50
CA ASN A 210 -5.54 13.94 -20.85
C ASN A 210 -4.00 14.12 -20.92
N ASN A 211 -3.33 14.41 -19.81
CA ASN A 211 -1.91 14.73 -19.77
C ASN A 211 -1.26 14.33 -18.43
N GLY A 212 -0.11 13.67 -18.49
CA GLY A 212 0.76 13.45 -17.33
C GLY A 212 0.33 12.38 -16.33
N SER A 213 -0.63 11.50 -16.65
CA SER A 213 -0.98 10.36 -15.79
C SER A 213 -0.52 9.03 -16.39
N VAL A 214 -0.07 8.11 -15.53
CA VAL A 214 0.38 6.77 -15.91
C VAL A 214 -0.20 5.71 -14.99
N GLU A 215 -0.29 4.50 -15.52
CA GLU A 215 -0.68 3.33 -14.79
C GLU A 215 0.50 2.80 -13.95
N TRP A 216 0.35 2.82 -12.63
CA TRP A 216 1.36 2.30 -11.71
C TRP A 216 0.92 0.96 -11.12
N THR A 217 1.85 0.01 -11.04
CA THR A 217 1.69 -1.24 -10.26
C THR A 217 2.24 -1.12 -8.84
N SER A 218 3.14 -0.15 -8.64
CA SER A 218 3.61 0.31 -7.34
C SER A 218 4.10 1.74 -7.52
N LEU A 219 3.80 2.60 -6.56
CA LEU A 219 4.40 3.92 -6.48
C LEU A 219 4.58 4.28 -5.00
N VAL A 220 5.83 4.32 -4.56
CA VAL A 220 6.21 4.64 -3.18
C VAL A 220 6.84 6.02 -3.17
N ILE A 221 6.31 6.90 -2.32
CA ILE A 221 6.93 8.19 -2.03
C ILE A 221 7.51 8.13 -0.63
N THR A 222 8.75 8.61 -0.49
CA THR A 222 9.44 8.72 0.79
C THR A 222 9.74 10.19 1.05
N THR A 223 9.45 10.67 2.25
CA THR A 223 9.74 12.04 2.66
C THR A 223 10.51 12.07 3.98
N LYS A 224 11.33 13.11 4.18
CA LYS A 224 12.04 13.35 5.44
C LYS A 224 12.16 14.85 5.75
N PRO A 225 12.39 15.23 7.01
CA PRO A 225 12.69 16.61 7.37
C PRO A 225 13.96 17.12 6.66
N PRO A 226 14.02 18.41 6.29
CA PRO A 226 15.23 19.01 5.74
C PRO A 226 16.44 18.96 6.70
N THR A 227 16.21 18.95 8.02
CA THR A 227 17.24 18.95 9.06
C THR A 227 17.98 17.62 9.22
N GLU A 228 17.30 16.48 9.02
CA GLU A 228 17.91 15.14 9.06
C GLU A 228 18.84 14.87 7.88
N ALA A 229 18.79 15.68 6.81
CA ALA A 229 19.79 15.62 5.74
C ALA A 229 21.19 16.07 6.23
N VAL A 230 21.26 16.86 7.31
CA VAL A 230 22.52 17.42 7.86
C VAL A 230 23.17 16.49 8.89
N ALA A 231 22.39 15.75 9.67
CA ALA A 231 22.90 14.80 10.68
C ALA A 231 23.51 13.53 10.07
N ALA A 232 23.17 13.25 8.81
CA ALA A 232 23.45 12.01 8.10
C ALA A 232 24.92 11.85 7.62
N TRP A 233 25.88 12.47 8.31
CA TRP A 233 27.28 12.52 7.90
C TRP A 233 28.22 11.81 8.88
N LEU A 234 27.75 11.28 10.02
CA LEU A 234 28.63 11.14 11.18
C LEU A 234 28.87 9.76 11.82
N MET A 235 28.14 8.64 11.62
CA MET A 235 28.50 7.39 12.38
C MET A 235 28.20 6.05 11.68
N LEU A 236 29.06 5.03 11.90
CA LEU A 236 28.94 3.61 11.51
C LEU A 236 29.65 2.71 12.57
N SER A 237 29.09 1.54 12.94
CA SER A 237 29.77 0.52 13.78
C SER A 237 29.52 -0.94 13.33
N THR A 238 30.37 -1.90 13.77
CA THR A 238 30.46 -3.29 13.24
C THR A 238 30.45 -4.37 14.32
N GLU A 239 29.41 -5.23 14.39
CA GLU A 239 29.45 -6.52 15.12
C GLU A 239 28.66 -7.64 14.39
N SER A 240 29.08 -8.90 14.57
CA SER A 240 28.62 -10.09 13.83
C SER A 240 27.66 -10.97 14.62
N VAL A 241 26.50 -11.31 14.04
CA VAL A 241 25.51 -12.27 14.59
C VAL A 241 25.44 -13.50 13.68
N GLY A 242 25.30 -14.69 14.27
CA GLY A 242 25.30 -16.00 13.58
C GLY A 242 24.11 -16.20 12.64
N VAL A 243 24.39 -16.72 11.44
CA VAL A 243 23.43 -16.96 10.34
C VAL A 243 23.45 -18.45 9.99
N SER A 244 22.29 -19.04 9.67
CA SER A 244 22.15 -20.49 9.39
C SER A 244 22.45 -20.83 7.92
N GLU A 245 22.89 -22.07 7.63
CA GLU A 245 23.37 -22.49 6.29
C GLU A 245 22.33 -22.37 5.16
N GLY A 246 21.04 -22.30 5.48
CA GLY A 246 19.94 -22.17 4.52
C GLY A 246 19.52 -20.73 4.20
N ASP A 247 20.08 -19.74 4.89
CA ASP A 247 19.66 -18.34 4.72
C ASP A 247 20.26 -17.73 3.43
N THR A 248 19.50 -16.82 2.81
CA THR A 248 19.87 -16.16 1.54
C THR A 248 20.02 -14.65 1.70
N CYS A 249 20.97 -14.06 0.96
CA CYS A 249 21.18 -12.62 0.99
C CYS A 249 20.07 -11.88 0.23
N SER A 250 19.32 -10.98 0.87
CA SER A 250 18.22 -10.27 0.20
C SER A 250 18.63 -9.22 -0.84
N ILE A 251 19.94 -8.94 -0.99
CA ILE A 251 20.46 -8.06 -2.06
C ILE A 251 20.71 -8.85 -3.36
N CYS A 252 21.34 -10.03 -3.27
CA CYS A 252 21.76 -10.80 -4.43
C CYS A 252 21.08 -12.19 -4.55
N TRP A 253 20.22 -12.52 -3.59
CA TRP A 253 19.42 -13.73 -3.50
C TRP A 253 20.22 -15.04 -3.52
N SER A 254 21.51 -14.97 -3.22
CA SER A 254 22.41 -16.13 -3.15
C SER A 254 22.54 -16.66 -1.70
N PRO A 255 22.72 -17.98 -1.48
CA PRO A 255 22.92 -18.56 -0.15
C PRO A 255 24.15 -18.01 0.59
N PHE A 256 24.11 -18.03 1.92
CA PHE A 256 25.26 -17.64 2.75
C PHE A 256 26.32 -18.74 2.89
N GLY A 257 25.98 -20.01 2.60
CA GLY A 257 26.80 -21.21 2.78
C GLY A 257 28.03 -21.38 1.86
N SER A 258 28.78 -20.32 1.57
CA SER A 258 30.13 -20.45 0.99
C SER A 258 31.17 -19.82 1.94
N PRO A 259 32.25 -20.54 2.33
CA PRO A 259 33.21 -20.10 3.35
C PRO A 259 33.93 -18.76 3.05
N VAL A 260 33.76 -18.24 1.82
CA VAL A 260 34.53 -17.14 1.26
C VAL A 260 33.84 -15.78 1.41
N LYS A 261 32.55 -15.73 1.78
CA LYS A 261 31.81 -14.45 1.89
C LYS A 261 31.52 -14.09 3.34
N ARG A 262 32.40 -13.28 3.94
CA ARG A 262 32.16 -12.69 5.28
C ARG A 262 30.75 -12.08 5.33
N LEU A 263 30.02 -12.38 6.40
CA LEU A 263 28.70 -11.85 6.65
C LEU A 263 28.80 -10.49 7.34
N THR A 264 27.85 -9.62 7.05
CA THR A 264 27.66 -8.39 7.81
C THR A 264 26.24 -8.37 8.30
N THR A 265 26.07 -8.40 9.62
CA THR A 265 24.78 -8.18 10.25
C THR A 265 24.67 -6.73 10.61
N THR A 266 23.53 -6.16 10.25
CA THR A 266 23.22 -4.76 10.44
C THR A 266 22.62 -4.59 11.83
N LEU A 267 22.68 -3.40 12.44
CA LEU A 267 22.13 -3.16 13.80
C LEU A 267 20.66 -3.56 13.94
N CYS A 268 19.91 -3.60 12.83
CA CYS A 268 18.52 -4.07 12.82
C CYS A 268 18.36 -5.60 12.69
N GLY A 269 19.44 -6.37 12.85
CA GLY A 269 19.42 -7.84 12.86
C GLY A 269 19.38 -8.50 11.49
N HIS A 270 19.37 -7.74 10.39
CA HIS A 270 19.37 -8.29 9.03
C HIS A 270 20.79 -8.56 8.53
N SER A 271 20.97 -9.70 7.88
CA SER A 271 22.28 -10.18 7.41
C SER A 271 22.42 -10.12 5.89
N PHE A 272 23.61 -9.75 5.42
CA PHE A 272 23.94 -9.64 4.01
C PHE A 272 25.36 -10.16 3.74
N HIS A 273 25.67 -10.54 2.49
CA HIS A 273 27.08 -10.74 2.11
C HIS A 273 27.80 -9.40 2.24
N ARG A 274 29.00 -9.38 2.83
CA ARG A 274 29.81 -8.16 2.99
C ARG A 274 29.99 -7.42 1.67
N ALA A 275 30.27 -8.13 0.57
CA ALA A 275 30.42 -7.52 -0.75
C ALA A 275 29.11 -6.86 -1.24
N CYS A 276 27.95 -7.45 -0.94
CA CYS A 276 26.65 -6.88 -1.31
C CYS A 276 26.33 -5.65 -0.44
N SER A 277 26.58 -5.73 0.87
CA SER A 277 26.44 -4.60 1.80
C SER A 277 27.41 -3.45 1.46
N GLN A 278 28.64 -3.75 1.05
CA GLN A 278 29.62 -2.76 0.63
C GLN A 278 29.25 -2.11 -0.70
N LYS A 279 28.80 -2.89 -1.69
CA LYS A 279 28.27 -2.33 -2.95
C LYS A 279 27.05 -1.46 -2.70
N TRP A 280 26.15 -1.91 -1.83
CA TRP A 280 24.99 -1.15 -1.41
C TRP A 280 25.40 0.14 -0.71
N SER A 281 26.28 0.08 0.29
CA SER A 281 26.81 1.25 1.00
C SER A 281 27.56 2.20 0.06
N ALA A 282 28.32 1.68 -0.91
CA ALA A 282 28.98 2.48 -1.93
C ALA A 282 27.97 3.14 -2.87
N SER A 283 26.89 2.46 -3.23
CA SER A 283 25.75 3.04 -3.95
C SER A 283 25.06 4.11 -3.11
N CYS A 284 24.91 3.90 -1.79
CA CYS A 284 24.36 4.91 -0.90
C CYS A 284 25.24 6.17 -0.89
N LYS A 285 26.56 6.00 -0.78
CA LYS A 285 27.55 7.09 -0.85
C LYS A 285 27.55 7.79 -2.20
N HIS A 286 27.50 7.05 -3.30
CA HIS A 286 27.38 7.61 -4.65
C HIS A 286 26.09 8.45 -4.80
N ASN A 287 25.04 8.05 -4.09
CA ASN A 287 23.74 8.72 -4.09
C ASN A 287 23.57 9.72 -2.92
N ASN A 288 24.65 10.13 -2.24
CA ASN A 288 24.63 11.04 -1.08
C ASN A 288 23.60 10.66 0.00
N THR A 289 23.48 9.36 0.28
CA THR A 289 22.63 8.81 1.35
C THR A 289 23.46 8.05 2.37
N GLU A 290 23.00 8.03 3.63
CA GLU A 290 23.65 7.21 4.65
C GLU A 290 23.52 5.73 4.32
N PRO A 291 24.61 4.96 4.53
CA PRO A 291 24.54 3.51 4.52
C PRO A 291 23.43 3.03 5.47
N SER A 292 22.40 2.42 4.89
CA SER A 292 21.21 1.95 5.61
C SER A 292 20.89 0.52 5.21
N CYS A 293 20.22 -0.21 6.09
CA CYS A 293 19.82 -1.58 5.80
C CYS A 293 18.89 -1.64 4.58
N PRO A 294 19.19 -2.46 3.56
CA PRO A 294 18.35 -2.58 2.36
C PRO A 294 16.90 -2.98 2.65
N ILE A 295 16.68 -3.73 3.73
CA ILE A 295 15.35 -4.28 4.12
C ILE A 295 14.63 -3.31 5.05
N CYS A 296 15.25 -2.95 6.17
CA CYS A 296 14.60 -2.21 7.26
C CYS A 296 14.84 -0.69 7.19
N ARG A 297 15.78 -0.25 6.34
CA ARG A 297 16.22 1.14 6.14
C ARG A 297 16.69 1.89 7.39
N ARG A 298 16.88 1.21 8.53
CA ARG A 298 17.65 1.77 9.66
C ARG A 298 19.09 1.98 9.21
N THR A 299 19.62 3.16 9.51
CA THR A 299 21.02 3.52 9.27
C THR A 299 21.93 2.57 10.04
N PHE A 300 23.05 2.23 9.43
CA PHE A 300 24.02 1.29 9.99
C PHE A 300 24.80 1.88 11.16
#